data_AF-A0A1W9WC69-F1
#
_entry.id   AF-A0A1W9WC69-F1
#
_cell.length_a   1.000
_cell.length_b   1.000
_cell.length_c   1.000
_cell.angle_alpha   90.00
_cell.angle_beta   90.00
_cell.angle_gamma   90.00
#
_symmetry.space_group_name_H-M   'P 1'
#
loop_
_entity.id
_entity.type
_entity.pdbx_description
1 polymer ?
#
loop_
_entity_poly.entity_id
_entity_poly.type
_entity_poly.pdbx_seq_one_letter_code
_entity_poly.pdbx_strand_id
1 'polypeptide(L)'
;MNITEVLKDVRFLTNDEGEKTDVLVPFTLWSKMIKTWEQTVELLEYVEDVAILQNWLDRRAKGQTDMMSLDDFEQELVADGLL
;
A
#
# COMPACT_ATOMS: atom_id res chain seq x y z
N MET A 1 14.55 -3.86 -11.87
CA MET A 1 14.24 -4.78 -13.01
C MET A 1 13.53 -3.94 -14.05
N ASN A 2 13.95 -3.99 -15.32
CA ASN A 2 13.32 -3.19 -16.36
C ASN A 2 12.01 -3.84 -16.81
N ILE A 3 10.87 -3.24 -16.44
CA ILE A 3 9.53 -3.75 -16.77
C ILE A 3 9.40 -4.05 -18.28
N THR A 4 10.00 -3.23 -19.14
CA THR A 4 9.91 -3.37 -20.60
C THR A 4 10.64 -4.60 -21.15
N GLU A 5 11.67 -5.09 -20.47
CA GLU A 5 12.36 -6.32 -20.88
C GLU A 5 11.56 -7.56 -20.52
N VAL A 6 10.86 -7.48 -19.40
CA VAL A 6 10.17 -8.60 -18.78
C VAL A 6 8.77 -8.79 -19.36
N LEU A 7 8.14 -7.71 -19.82
CA LEU A 7 6.91 -7.77 -20.61
C LEU A 7 7.08 -8.52 -21.94
N LYS A 8 8.31 -8.70 -22.43
CA LYS A 8 8.58 -9.47 -23.65
C LYS A 8 8.30 -10.96 -23.50
N ASP A 9 8.21 -11.47 -22.27
CA ASP A 9 7.94 -12.89 -22.00
C ASP A 9 6.46 -13.18 -21.75
N VAL A 10 5.64 -12.13 -21.67
CA VAL A 10 4.19 -12.25 -21.59
C VAL A 10 3.63 -12.66 -22.95
N ARG A 11 2.65 -13.56 -22.94
CA ARG A 11 1.94 -14.00 -24.15
C ARG A 11 0.44 -13.77 -23.96
N PHE A 12 -0.28 -13.61 -25.06
CA PHE A 12 -1.74 -13.57 -25.07
C PHE A 12 -2.25 -14.86 -25.71
N LEU A 13 -3.27 -15.45 -25.10
CA LEU A 13 -4.11 -16.46 -25.76
C LEU A 13 -5.13 -15.73 -26.62
N THR A 14 -5.31 -16.21 -27.84
CA THR A 14 -6.34 -15.72 -28.75
C THR A 14 -7.37 -16.81 -29.00
N ASN A 15 -8.65 -16.45 -28.99
CA ASN A 15 -9.72 -17.36 -29.40
C ASN A 15 -9.76 -17.51 -30.94
N ASP A 16 -10.69 -18.33 -31.43
CA ASP A 16 -10.87 -18.61 -32.86
C ASP A 16 -11.28 -17.36 -33.69
N GLU A 17 -11.78 -16.32 -33.01
CA GLU A 17 -12.15 -15.02 -33.60
C GLU A 17 -10.96 -14.03 -33.61
N GLY A 18 -9.81 -14.42 -33.06
CA GLY A 18 -8.62 -13.59 -32.95
C GLY A 18 -8.63 -12.61 -31.77
N GLU A 19 -9.62 -12.68 -30.89
CA GLU A 19 -9.70 -11.86 -29.70
C GLU A 19 -8.77 -12.39 -28.61
N LYS A 20 -8.09 -11.49 -27.90
CA LYS A 20 -7.22 -11.85 -26.77
C LYS A 20 -8.06 -12.15 -25.55
N THR A 21 -8.10 -13.41 -25.13
CA THR A 21 -8.94 -13.85 -24.01
C THR A 21 -8.17 -13.91 -22.70
N ASP A 22 -6.90 -14.32 -22.75
CA ASP A 22 -6.10 -14.54 -21.54
C ASP A 22 -4.67 -14.05 -21.71
N VAL A 23 -4.01 -13.82 -20.58
CA VAL A 23 -2.61 -13.43 -20.49
C VAL A 23 -1.81 -14.54 -19.81
N LEU A 24 -0.84 -15.09 -20.53
CA LEU A 24 0.10 -16.06 -19.99
C LEU A 24 1.34 -15.32 -19.51
N VAL A 25 1.56 -15.40 -18.20
CA VAL A 25 2.71 -14.81 -17.53
C VAL A 25 3.59 -15.94 -16.99
N PRO A 26 4.90 -15.98 -17.30
CA PRO A 26 5.81 -16.92 -16.67
C PRO A 26 5.71 -16.84 -15.14
N PHE A 27 5.65 -17.98 -14.47
CA PHE A 27 5.47 -18.02 -13.01
C PHE A 27 6.54 -17.22 -12.26
N THR A 28 7.80 -17.32 -12.71
CA THR A 28 8.93 -16.57 -12.14
C THR A 28 8.76 -15.06 -12.27
N LEU A 29 8.12 -14.60 -13.35
CA LEU A 29 7.75 -13.21 -13.53
C LEU A 29 6.60 -12.85 -12.58
N TRP A 30 5.52 -13.61 -12.60
CA TRP A 30 4.36 -13.37 -11.75
C TRP A 30 4.74 -13.23 -10.27
N SER A 31 5.54 -14.17 -9.74
CA SER A 31 6.03 -14.13 -8.35
C SER A 31 6.85 -12.87 -8.05
N LYS A 32 7.70 -12.42 -8.98
CA LYS A 32 8.45 -11.16 -8.81
C LYS A 32 7.52 -9.95 -8.81
N MET A 33 6.51 -9.92 -9.68
CA MET A 33 5.53 -8.83 -9.72
C MET A 33 4.75 -8.72 -8.42
N ILE A 34 4.26 -9.84 -7.89
CA ILE A 34 3.56 -9.87 -6.60
C ILE A 34 4.45 -9.33 -5.49
N LYS A 35 5.71 -9.80 -5.40
CA LYS A 35 6.64 -9.32 -4.38
C LYS A 35 6.94 -7.82 -4.50
N THR A 36 7.13 -7.32 -5.72
CA THR A 36 7.34 -5.88 -5.94
C THR A 36 6.09 -5.08 -5.59
N TRP A 37 4.90 -5.61 -5.88
CA TRP A 37 3.64 -4.98 -5.51
C TRP A 37 3.47 -4.90 -3.99
N GLU A 38 3.70 -5.99 -3.27
CA GLU A 38 3.68 -6.01 -1.79
C GLU A 38 4.62 -4.94 -1.21
N GLN A 39 5.86 -4.90 -1.67
CA GLN A 39 6.84 -3.88 -1.24
C GLN A 39 6.41 -2.45 -1.58
N THR A 40 5.68 -2.25 -2.69
CA THR A 40 5.19 -0.94 -3.08
C THR A 40 4.04 -0.50 -2.18
N VAL A 41 3.15 -1.42 -1.80
CA VAL A 41 2.07 -1.16 -0.84
C VAL A 41 2.66 -0.76 0.51
N GLU A 42 3.59 -1.53 1.06
CA GLU A 42 4.26 -1.21 2.32
C GLU A 42 4.94 0.17 2.29
N LEU A 43 5.58 0.52 1.17
CA LEU A 43 6.21 1.83 1.01
C LEU A 43 5.18 2.96 0.97
N LEU A 44 4.03 2.75 0.32
CA LEU A 44 2.96 3.74 0.25
C LEU A 44 2.32 3.97 1.62
N GLU A 45 2.05 2.91 2.38
CA GLU A 45 1.56 2.98 3.76
C GLU A 45 2.54 3.76 4.64
N TYR A 46 3.84 3.45 4.55
CA TYR A 46 4.86 4.19 5.29
C TYR A 46 4.90 5.68 4.93
N VAL A 47 4.78 6.03 3.64
CA VAL A 47 4.75 7.43 3.20
C VAL A 47 3.51 8.15 3.74
N GLU A 48 2.36 7.49 3.76
CA GLU A 48 1.13 8.01 4.35
C GLU A 48 1.28 8.26 5.86
N ASP A 49 1.79 7.28 6.61
CA ASP A 49 2.05 7.39 8.05
C ASP A 49 2.97 8.57 8.38
N VAL A 50 4.06 8.72 7.61
CA VAL A 50 4.99 9.84 7.77
C VAL A 50 4.30 11.17 7.50
N ALA A 51 3.45 11.24 6.46
CA ALA A 51 2.72 12.47 6.13
C ALA A 51 1.70 12.83 7.23
N ILE A 52 0.99 11.84 7.79
CA ILE A 52 0.06 12.02 8.91
C ILE A 52 0.82 12.56 10.13
N LEU A 53 1.96 11.95 10.48
CA LEU A 53 2.78 12.37 11.60
C LEU A 53 3.31 13.80 11.41
N GLN A 54 3.83 14.14 10.23
CA GLN A 54 4.30 15.49 9.92
C GLN A 54 3.18 16.52 10.02
N ASN A 55 2.00 16.21 9.48
CA ASN A 55 0.84 17.09 9.57
C ASN A 55 0.45 17.35 11.03
N TRP A 56 0.43 16.29 11.86
CA TRP A 56 0.13 16.42 13.28
C TRP A 56 1.17 17.28 14.01
N LEU A 57 2.47 17.06 13.76
CA LEU A 57 3.55 17.85 14.34
C LEU A 57 3.44 19.34 13.97
N ASP A 58 3.11 19.64 12.71
CA ASP A 58 2.91 21.00 12.24
C ASP A 58 1.72 21.69 12.91
N ARG A 59 0.60 20.97 13.06
CA ARG A 59 -0.59 21.48 13.77
C ARG A 59 -0.28 21.72 15.25
N ARG A 60 0.47 20.82 15.88
CA ARG A 60 0.93 20.98 17.26
C ARG A 60 1.83 22.19 17.42
N ALA A 61 2.80 22.39 16.52
CA ALA A 61 3.69 23.55 16.55
C ALA A 61 2.93 24.88 16.42
N LYS A 62 1.77 24.87 15.74
CA LYS A 62 0.86 26.02 15.61
C LYS A 62 -0.14 26.14 16.77
N GLY A 63 -0.11 25.25 17.76
CA GLY A 63 -1.08 25.20 18.87
C GLY A 63 -2.50 24.83 18.43
N GLN A 64 -2.65 24.09 17.33
CA GLN A 64 -3.94 23.71 16.73
C GLN A 64 -4.42 22.31 17.13
N THR A 65 -3.66 21.63 17.98
CA THR A 65 -3.94 20.28 18.50
C THR A 65 -3.42 20.19 19.92
N ASP A 66 -4.24 19.66 20.81
CA ASP A 66 -3.87 19.38 22.20
C ASP A 66 -3.30 17.97 22.35
N MET A 67 -2.45 17.79 23.36
CA MET A 67 -1.97 16.46 23.77
C MET A 67 -2.96 15.90 24.79
N MET A 68 -3.40 14.66 24.61
CA MET A 68 -4.10 13.91 25.66
C MET A 68 -3.10 13.14 26.52
N SER A 69 -3.43 12.90 27.79
CA SER A 69 -2.63 12.02 28.64
C SER A 69 -2.87 10.55 28.26
N LEU A 70 -1.95 9.67 28.66
CA LEU A 70 -2.13 8.23 28.44
C LEU A 70 -3.36 7.70 29.20
N ASP A 71 -3.57 8.18 30.43
CA ASP A 71 -4.72 7.79 31.25
C ASP A 71 -6.05 8.18 30.59
N ASP A 72 -6.12 9.37 29.99
CA ASP A 72 -7.31 9.82 29.24
C ASP A 72 -7.53 8.96 27.98
N PHE A 73 -6.45 8.58 27.29
CA PHE A 73 -6.54 7.72 26.11
C PHE A 73 -7.00 6.30 26.45
N GLU A 74 -6.49 5.71 27.52
CA GLU A 74 -6.94 4.40 28.00
C GLU A 74 -8.42 4.42 28.39
N GLN A 75 -8.90 5.49 29.05
CA GLN A 75 -10.32 5.67 29.36
C GLN A 75 -11.19 5.74 28.10
N GLU A 76 -10.76 6.46 27.06
CA GLU A 76 -11.46 6.51 25.78
C GLU A 76 -11.51 5.14 25.09
N LEU A 77 -10.40 4.41 25.03
CA LEU A 77 -10.35 3.07 24.43
C LEU A 77 -11.28 2.07 25.14
N VAL A 78 -11.36 2.13 26.48
CA VAL A 78 -12.31 1.33 27.26
C VAL A 78 -13.76 1.74 26.96
N ALA A 79 -14.03 3.04 26.87
CA ALA A 79 -15.37 3.55 26.53
C ALA A 79 -15.83 3.11 25.13
N ASP A 80 -14.89 3.03 24.18
CA ASP A 80 -15.13 2.58 22.81
C ASP A 80 -15.14 1.04 22.67
N GLY A 81 -14.83 0.30 23.75
CA GLY A 81 -14.81 -1.17 23.76
C GLY A 81 -13.64 -1.79 22.98
N LEU A 82 -12.55 -1.04 22.82
CA LEU A 82 -11.32 -1.45 22.14
C LEU A 82 -10.28 -2.08 23.09
N LEU A 83 -10.50 -1.95 24.40
CA LEU A 83 -9.80 -2.59 25.51
C LEU A 83 -10.81 -3.23 26.46
#